data_AF-A1R8K9-F1
#
_entry.id   AF-A1R8K9-F1
#
_cell.length_a   1.000
_cell.length_b   1.000
_cell.length_c   1.000
_cell.angle_alpha   90.00
_cell.angle_beta   90.00
_cell.angle_gamma   90.00
#
_symmetry.space_group_name_H-M   'P 1'
#
loop_
_entity.id
_entity.type
_entity.pdbx_description
1 polymer ?
#
loop_
_entity_poly.entity_id
_entity_poly.type
_entity_poly.pdbx_seq_one_letter_code
_entity_poly.pdbx_strand_id
1 'polypeptide(L)'
;MSQQFPYPEQTPHHVPLDYWIASGPALMAPNSAPSVLRDMAWNRGQYLGLAVACLGAAGSMLGAALLVLLLAGNIGVVIAFACVGLLLVCIAAGLRSTLNKVPRIRPVLGSRAPGKFSSGLWFAAFLSLIFGIGLFPVVSPLLERGPGHVLGFIAAYALLLLATVSLFAAPAYFSQHAREHFRARIGADPELRRSLEAMSLTWRDPAGNRPFGPL
;
A
#
# COMPACT_ATOMS: atom_id res chain seq x y z
N MET A 1 14.09 27.33 9.39
CA MET A 1 15.38 27.01 10.05
C MET A 1 15.65 25.53 9.85
N SER A 2 16.49 25.17 8.89
CA SER A 2 16.94 23.80 8.64
C SER A 2 18.04 23.46 9.65
N GLN A 3 17.71 22.68 10.69
CA GLN A 3 18.73 22.09 11.55
C GLN A 3 19.56 21.12 10.71
N GLN A 4 20.79 21.53 10.40
CA GLN A 4 21.82 20.62 9.90
C GLN A 4 22.15 19.67 11.04
N PHE A 5 21.67 18.42 10.96
CA PHE A 5 22.14 17.38 11.84
C PHE A 5 23.59 17.07 11.47
N PRO A 6 24.55 17.20 12.40
CA PRO A 6 25.91 16.73 12.18
C PRO A 6 25.83 15.22 11.99
N TYR A 7 26.05 14.75 10.75
CA TYR A 7 26.32 13.34 10.55
C TYR A 7 27.66 13.05 11.22
N PRO A 8 27.75 12.04 12.11
CA PRO A 8 29.05 11.61 12.61
C PRO A 8 29.92 11.26 11.41
N GLU A 9 31.18 11.71 11.46
CA GLU A 9 32.21 11.44 10.48
C GLU A 9 32.15 9.99 10.00
N GLN A 10 32.23 9.83 8.68
CA GLN A 10 32.45 8.60 7.92
C GLN A 10 32.55 7.34 8.78
N THR A 11 31.44 6.61 8.85
CA THR A 11 31.48 5.22 9.31
C THR A 11 32.51 4.47 8.46
N PRO A 12 33.37 3.63 9.08
CA PRO A 12 34.50 3.00 8.42
C PRO A 12 34.05 2.29 7.13
N HIS A 13 34.91 2.38 6.13
CA HIS A 13 34.64 2.17 4.70
C HIS A 13 33.93 0.88 4.26
N HIS A 14 33.63 -0.10 5.14
CA HIS A 14 32.97 -1.36 4.78
C HIS A 14 32.15 -1.92 5.96
N VAL A 15 30.99 -1.32 6.24
CA VAL A 15 30.04 -1.89 7.21
C VAL A 15 29.14 -2.92 6.49
N PRO A 16 29.08 -4.19 6.94
CA PRO A 16 28.34 -5.24 6.26
C PRO A 16 26.84 -4.95 6.25
N LEU A 17 26.13 -5.44 5.23
CA LEU A 17 24.69 -5.24 5.08
C LEU A 17 23.89 -5.71 6.31
N ASP A 18 24.34 -6.79 6.97
CA ASP A 18 23.69 -7.31 8.18
C ASP A 18 23.66 -6.28 9.32
N TYR A 19 24.68 -5.43 9.44
CA TYR A 19 24.67 -4.33 10.40
C TYR A 19 23.57 -3.32 10.07
N TRP A 20 23.44 -2.92 8.81
CA TRP A 20 22.42 -1.95 8.40
C TRP A 20 20.99 -2.48 8.50
N ILE A 21 20.79 -3.79 8.40
CA ILE A 21 19.47 -4.44 8.50
C ILE A 21 19.08 -4.75 9.96
N ALA A 22 20.08 -4.97 10.83
CA ALA A 22 19.87 -5.30 12.22
C ALA A 22 19.07 -4.21 12.95
N SER A 23 18.24 -4.63 13.92
CA SER A 23 17.44 -3.72 14.72
C SER A 23 18.28 -2.79 15.61
N GLY A 24 19.47 -3.23 16.04
CA GLY A 24 20.37 -2.46 16.91
C GLY A 24 20.76 -1.09 16.32
N PRO A 25 21.39 -1.03 15.14
CA PRO A 25 21.75 0.24 14.50
C PRO A 25 20.53 1.10 14.13
N ALA A 26 19.39 0.46 13.85
CA ALA A 26 18.13 1.14 13.61
C ALA A 26 17.53 1.81 14.86
N LEU A 27 17.84 1.33 16.06
CA LEU A 27 17.43 1.92 17.34
C LEU A 27 18.29 3.13 17.73
N MET A 28 19.55 3.16 17.29
CA MET A 28 20.48 4.26 17.57
C MET A 28 20.30 5.46 16.63
N ALA A 29 19.74 5.24 15.44
CA ALA A 29 19.43 6.31 14.49
C ALA A 29 18.03 6.89 14.75
N PRO A 30 17.86 8.23 14.80
CA PRO A 30 16.54 8.83 14.99
C PRO A 30 15.58 8.37 13.88
N ASN A 31 14.29 8.21 14.22
CA ASN A 31 13.27 7.73 13.28
C ASN A 31 13.14 8.61 12.02
N SER A 32 13.57 9.87 12.10
CA SER A 32 13.58 10.84 11.00
C SER A 32 14.89 10.89 10.21
N ALA A 33 15.94 10.15 10.59
CA ALA A 33 17.19 10.14 9.84
C ALA A 33 16.96 9.52 8.45
N PRO A 34 17.18 10.25 7.35
CA PRO A 34 17.03 9.71 6.02
C PRO A 34 18.11 8.66 5.77
N SER A 35 17.71 7.51 5.25
CA SER A 35 18.61 6.48 4.75
C SER A 35 18.05 5.90 3.46
N VAL A 36 18.93 5.44 2.59
CA VAL A 36 18.54 4.86 1.30
C VAL A 36 17.71 3.60 1.50
N LEU A 37 18.08 2.78 2.50
CA LEU A 37 17.32 1.58 2.84
C LEU A 37 15.91 1.92 3.32
N ARG A 38 15.73 2.99 4.12
CA ARG A 38 14.40 3.48 4.54
C ARG A 38 13.58 3.97 3.36
N ASP A 39 14.19 4.74 2.46
CA ASP A 39 13.53 5.24 1.25
C ASP A 39 13.08 4.10 0.33
N MET A 40 13.93 3.08 0.14
CA MET A 40 13.60 1.88 -0.63
C MET A 40 12.47 1.09 0.01
N ALA A 41 12.52 0.87 1.32
CA ALA A 41 11.47 0.18 2.06
C ALA A 41 10.14 0.93 1.94
N TRP A 42 10.15 2.25 2.13
CA TRP A 42 8.97 3.10 2.05
C TRP A 42 8.35 3.12 0.65
N ASN A 43 9.16 3.35 -0.39
CA ASN A 43 8.68 3.30 -1.78
C ASN A 43 8.06 1.94 -2.11
N ARG A 44 8.70 0.85 -1.67
CA ARG A 44 8.16 -0.50 -1.82
C ARG A 44 6.83 -0.67 -1.10
N GLY A 45 6.75 -0.23 0.15
CA GLY A 45 5.52 -0.27 0.96
C GLY A 45 4.37 0.45 0.29
N GLN A 46 4.61 1.64 -0.28
CA GLN A 46 3.61 2.39 -1.05
C GLN A 46 3.14 1.64 -2.29
N TYR A 47 4.06 1.10 -3.10
CA TYR A 47 3.70 0.35 -4.31
C TYR A 47 2.90 -0.92 -3.99
N LEU A 48 3.27 -1.63 -2.90
CA LEU A 48 2.55 -2.80 -2.43
C LEU A 48 1.15 -2.43 -1.92
N GLY A 49 1.07 -1.36 -1.11
CA GLY A 49 -0.19 -0.81 -0.64
C GLY A 49 -1.12 -0.40 -1.77
N LEU A 50 -0.60 0.28 -2.79
CA LEU A 50 -1.35 0.65 -3.99
C LEU A 50 -1.81 -0.56 -4.78
N ALA A 51 -0.95 -1.56 -4.98
CA ALA A 51 -1.32 -2.80 -5.68
C ALA A 51 -2.46 -3.54 -4.96
N VAL A 52 -2.39 -3.65 -3.63
CA VAL A 52 -3.46 -4.28 -2.83
C VAL A 52 -4.73 -3.45 -2.84
N ALA A 53 -4.62 -2.12 -2.76
CA ALA A 53 -5.78 -1.22 -2.88
C ALA A 53 -6.48 -1.38 -4.23
N CYS A 54 -5.72 -1.44 -5.33
CA CYS A 54 -6.25 -1.72 -6.66
C CYS A 54 -6.92 -3.10 -6.75
N LEU A 55 -6.33 -4.15 -6.18
CA LEU A 55 -6.94 -5.49 -6.17
C LEU A 55 -8.24 -5.53 -5.38
N GLY A 56 -8.27 -4.92 -4.19
CA GLY A 56 -9.47 -4.88 -3.37
C GLY A 56 -10.60 -4.07 -4.03
N ALA A 57 -10.26 -2.91 -4.60
CA ALA A 57 -11.21 -2.13 -5.39
C ALA A 57 -11.69 -2.89 -6.64
N ALA A 58 -10.81 -3.62 -7.33
CA ALA A 58 -11.18 -4.47 -8.45
C ALA A 58 -12.18 -5.57 -8.03
N GLY A 59 -11.91 -6.24 -6.91
CA GLY A 59 -12.81 -7.24 -6.33
C GLY A 59 -14.19 -6.65 -6.03
N SER A 60 -14.24 -5.46 -5.44
CA SER A 60 -15.50 -4.74 -5.19
C SER A 60 -16.25 -4.41 -6.48
N MET A 61 -15.55 -3.92 -7.52
CA MET A 61 -16.19 -3.56 -8.80
C MET A 61 -16.71 -4.79 -9.55
N LEU A 62 -15.93 -5.88 -9.60
CA LEU A 62 -16.36 -7.14 -10.21
C LEU A 62 -17.51 -7.78 -9.44
N GLY A 63 -17.46 -7.74 -8.11
CA GLY A 63 -18.56 -8.19 -7.27
C GLY A 63 -19.82 -7.35 -7.48
N ALA A 64 -19.69 -6.03 -7.65
CA ALA A 64 -20.81 -5.14 -7.95
C ALA A 64 -21.40 -5.44 -9.34
N ALA A 65 -20.56 -5.71 -10.35
CA ALA A 65 -21.00 -6.12 -11.67
C ALA A 65 -21.85 -7.41 -11.60
N LEU A 66 -21.37 -8.42 -10.87
CA LEU A 66 -22.10 -9.67 -10.66
C LEU A 66 -23.42 -9.43 -9.92
N LEU A 67 -23.41 -8.59 -8.89
CA LEU A 67 -24.60 -8.27 -8.11
C LEU A 67 -25.66 -7.56 -8.97
N VAL A 68 -25.25 -6.59 -9.79
CA VAL A 68 -26.15 -5.89 -10.73
C VAL A 68 -26.72 -6.85 -11.77
N LEU A 69 -25.89 -7.77 -12.29
CA LEU A 69 -26.34 -8.78 -13.24
C LEU A 69 -27.44 -9.66 -12.66
N LEU A 70 -27.30 -10.07 -11.39
CA LEU A 70 -28.26 -10.94 -10.70
C LEU A 70 -29.56 -10.23 -10.28
N LEU A 71 -29.49 -8.94 -9.91
CA LEU A 71 -30.66 -8.23 -9.36
C LEU A 71 -31.42 -7.38 -10.38
N ALA A 72 -30.70 -6.65 -11.24
CA ALA A 72 -31.29 -5.66 -12.14
C ALA A 72 -31.15 -6.04 -13.62
N GLY A 73 -30.21 -6.92 -13.97
CA GLY A 73 -29.98 -7.36 -15.34
C GLY A 73 -29.50 -6.26 -16.30
N ASN A 74 -29.09 -5.09 -15.79
CA ASN A 74 -28.65 -3.97 -16.63
C ASN A 74 -27.24 -4.23 -17.18
N ILE A 75 -27.19 -4.79 -18.38
CA ILE A 75 -25.95 -5.17 -19.07
C ILE A 75 -24.97 -3.99 -19.21
N GLY A 76 -25.46 -2.78 -19.46
CA GLY A 76 -24.60 -1.59 -19.60
C GLY A 76 -23.81 -1.29 -18.32
N VAL A 77 -24.49 -1.34 -17.17
CA VAL A 77 -23.86 -1.12 -15.85
C VAL A 77 -22.90 -2.27 -15.51
N VAL A 78 -23.27 -3.51 -15.84
CA VAL A 78 -22.40 -4.69 -15.65
C VAL A 78 -21.10 -4.53 -16.43
N ILE A 79 -21.17 -4.18 -17.71
CA ILE A 79 -19.98 -3.96 -18.56
C ILE A 79 -19.12 -2.84 -17.98
N ALA A 80 -19.73 -1.71 -17.58
CA ALA A 80 -18.98 -0.60 -17.01
C ALA A 80 -18.18 -1.01 -15.76
N PHE A 81 -18.82 -1.66 -14.79
CA PHE A 81 -18.13 -2.14 -13.58
C PHE A 81 -17.09 -3.22 -13.89
N ALA A 82 -17.38 -4.14 -14.82
CA ALA A 82 -16.44 -5.17 -15.22
C ALA A 82 -15.19 -4.58 -15.88
N CYS A 83 -15.34 -3.60 -16.78
CA CYS A 83 -14.23 -2.91 -17.43
C CYS A 83 -13.36 -2.17 -16.41
N VAL A 84 -13.96 -1.43 -15.47
CA VAL A 84 -13.22 -0.74 -14.41
C VAL A 84 -12.50 -1.74 -13.51
N GLY A 85 -13.18 -2.82 -13.11
CA GLY A 85 -12.60 -3.88 -12.30
C GLY A 85 -11.38 -4.52 -12.98
N LEU A 86 -11.51 -4.90 -14.25
CA LEU A 86 -10.41 -5.48 -15.04
C LEU A 86 -9.24 -4.51 -15.21
N LEU A 87 -9.51 -3.23 -15.48
CA LEU A 87 -8.48 -2.20 -15.55
C LEU A 87 -7.68 -2.12 -14.25
N LEU A 88 -8.35 -2.15 -13.10
CA LEU A 88 -7.70 -2.13 -11.79
C LEU A 88 -6.88 -3.40 -11.53
N VAL A 89 -7.33 -4.58 -11.96
CA VAL A 89 -6.53 -5.81 -11.92
C VAL A 89 -5.26 -5.66 -12.76
N CYS A 90 -5.36 -5.13 -13.98
CA CYS A 90 -4.21 -4.90 -14.86
C CYS A 90 -3.21 -3.93 -14.23
N ILE A 91 -3.69 -2.84 -13.63
CA ILE A 91 -2.84 -1.89 -12.89
C ILE A 91 -2.14 -2.60 -11.73
N ALA A 92 -2.87 -3.36 -10.91
CA ALA A 92 -2.29 -4.09 -9.80
C ALA A 92 -1.23 -5.12 -10.24
N ALA A 93 -1.48 -5.84 -11.34
CA ALA A 93 -0.53 -6.79 -11.91
C ALA A 93 0.74 -6.06 -12.42
N GLY A 94 0.56 -4.91 -13.08
CA GLY A 94 1.66 -4.03 -13.49
C GLY A 94 2.50 -3.58 -12.31
N LEU A 95 1.87 -3.06 -11.25
CA LEU A 95 2.55 -2.67 -10.01
C LEU A 95 3.27 -3.84 -9.36
N ARG A 96 2.65 -5.02 -9.26
CA ARG A 96 3.26 -6.23 -8.70
C ARG A 96 4.47 -6.69 -9.51
N SER A 97 4.43 -6.57 -10.83
CA SER A 97 5.59 -6.87 -11.69
C SER A 97 6.76 -5.92 -11.41
N THR A 98 6.49 -4.63 -11.15
CA THR A 98 7.54 -3.67 -10.79
C THR A 98 8.13 -3.94 -9.41
N LEU A 99 7.31 -4.46 -8.49
CA LEU A 99 7.76 -4.86 -7.16
C LEU A 99 8.73 -6.04 -7.19
N ASN A 100 8.69 -6.91 -8.20
CA ASN A 100 9.60 -8.05 -8.27
C ASN A 100 11.02 -7.65 -8.68
N LYS A 101 11.18 -6.52 -9.35
CA LYS A 101 12.49 -6.00 -9.79
C LYS A 101 13.28 -5.42 -8.60
N VAL A 102 14.61 -5.41 -8.70
CA VAL A 102 15.50 -4.76 -7.72
C VAL A 102 15.07 -3.30 -7.55
N PRO A 103 14.88 -2.80 -6.30
CA PRO A 103 14.43 -1.44 -6.06
C PRO A 103 15.36 -0.43 -6.72
N ARG A 104 14.83 0.35 -7.66
CA ARG A 104 15.56 1.51 -8.21
C ARG A 104 15.55 2.62 -7.15
N ILE A 105 16.70 3.24 -6.96
CA ILE A 105 16.84 4.43 -6.10
C ILE A 105 16.01 5.53 -6.74
N ARG A 106 14.89 5.86 -6.10
CA ARG A 106 14.03 6.98 -6.49
C ARG A 106 13.80 7.85 -5.25
N PRO A 107 13.72 9.18 -5.41
CA PRO A 107 13.31 10.03 -4.31
C PRO A 107 11.96 9.54 -3.77
N VAL A 108 11.81 9.58 -2.44
CA VAL A 108 10.56 9.18 -1.79
C VAL A 108 9.43 10.00 -2.37
N LEU A 109 8.44 9.31 -2.95
CA LEU A 109 7.20 9.95 -3.36
C LEU A 109 6.53 10.49 -2.11
N GLY A 110 6.22 11.80 -2.13
CA GLY A 110 5.46 12.45 -1.07
C GLY A 110 4.11 11.75 -0.93
N SER A 111 3.95 10.97 0.13
CA SER A 111 2.69 10.28 0.43
C SER A 111 1.88 11.13 1.38
N ARG A 112 0.62 11.39 1.02
CA ARG A 112 -0.40 11.99 1.90
C ARG A 112 -1.29 10.92 2.54
N ALA A 113 -0.88 9.66 2.48
CA ALA A 113 -1.64 8.56 3.09
C ALA A 113 -1.59 8.65 4.63
N PRO A 114 -2.59 8.08 5.33
CA PRO A 114 -2.59 8.05 6.79
C PRO A 114 -1.33 7.37 7.33
N GLY A 115 -0.61 8.04 8.22
CA GLY A 115 0.64 7.52 8.80
C GLY A 115 0.46 6.35 9.78
N LYS A 116 -0.79 6.02 10.14
CA LYS A 116 -1.13 4.91 11.07
C LYS A 116 -2.21 4.04 10.45
N PHE A 117 -2.09 2.73 10.61
CA PHE A 117 -3.12 1.77 10.19
C PHE A 117 -4.48 2.05 10.85
N SER A 118 -4.47 2.36 12.15
CA SER A 118 -5.70 2.63 12.90
C SER A 118 -6.46 3.84 12.38
N SER A 119 -5.79 4.90 11.93
CA SER A 119 -6.46 6.05 11.33
C SER A 119 -7.01 5.74 9.93
N GLY A 120 -6.31 4.93 9.14
CA GLY A 120 -6.82 4.42 7.87
C GLY A 120 -8.09 3.56 8.04
N LEU A 121 -8.11 2.68 9.05
CA LEU A 121 -9.26 1.84 9.37
C LEU A 121 -10.46 2.66 9.86
N TRP A 122 -10.23 3.62 10.76
CA TRP A 122 -11.27 4.54 11.23
C TRP A 122 -11.87 5.36 10.10
N PHE A 123 -11.03 5.85 9.18
CA PHE A 123 -11.50 6.60 8.03
C PHE A 123 -12.33 5.75 7.06
N ALA A 124 -11.91 4.50 6.81
CA ALA A 124 -12.70 3.55 6.02
C ALA A 124 -14.05 3.26 6.67
N ALA A 125 -14.08 3.02 7.99
CA ALA A 125 -15.31 2.77 8.73
C ALA A 125 -16.25 3.99 8.70
N PHE A 126 -15.72 5.19 8.93
CA PHE A 126 -16.48 6.43 8.89
C PHE A 126 -17.11 6.68 7.52
N LEU A 127 -16.34 6.54 6.44
CA LEU A 127 -16.88 6.71 5.09
C LEU A 127 -17.93 5.65 4.77
N SER A 128 -17.68 4.39 5.13
CA SER A 128 -18.63 3.30 4.87
C SER A 128 -19.95 3.52 5.62
N LEU A 129 -19.89 4.05 6.85
CA LEU A 129 -21.07 4.42 7.61
C LEU A 129 -21.85 5.56 6.93
N ILE A 130 -21.17 6.63 6.52
CA ILE A 130 -21.81 7.77 5.83
C ILE A 130 -22.48 7.32 4.53
N PHE A 131 -21.76 6.57 3.70
CA PHE A 131 -22.31 6.06 2.45
C PHE A 131 -23.45 5.06 2.70
N GLY A 132 -23.33 4.20 3.71
CA GLY A 132 -24.38 3.26 4.11
C GLY A 132 -25.67 3.95 4.55
N ILE A 133 -25.56 4.97 5.41
CA ILE A 133 -26.72 5.79 5.83
C ILE A 133 -27.32 6.52 4.64
N GLY A 134 -26.47 7.11 3.78
CA GLY A 134 -26.92 7.81 2.57
C GLY A 134 -27.61 6.90 1.55
N LEU A 135 -27.26 5.62 1.51
CA LEU A 135 -27.89 4.60 0.65
C LEU A 135 -29.26 4.15 1.19
N PHE A 136 -29.52 4.30 2.49
CA PHE A 136 -30.73 3.77 3.12
C PHE A 136 -32.05 4.28 2.49
N PRO A 137 -32.24 5.57 2.16
CA PRO A 137 -33.47 6.05 1.53
C PRO A 137 -33.72 5.43 0.16
N VAL A 138 -32.66 5.12 -0.59
CA VAL A 138 -32.74 4.49 -1.92
C VAL A 138 -33.08 3.00 -1.80
N VAL A 139 -32.58 2.35 -0.75
CA VAL A 139 -32.72 0.90 -0.53
C VAL A 139 -34.00 0.54 0.21
N SER A 140 -34.49 1.41 1.10
CA SER A 140 -35.71 1.19 1.89
C SER A 140 -36.90 0.64 1.05
N PRO A 141 -37.29 1.26 -0.08
CA PRO A 141 -38.39 0.74 -0.91
C PRO A 141 -38.06 -0.57 -1.65
N LEU A 142 -36.78 -0.95 -1.76
CA LEU A 142 -36.36 -2.22 -2.35
C LEU A 142 -36.44 -3.37 -1.34
N LEU A 143 -36.28 -3.10 -0.04
CA LEU A 143 -36.36 -4.13 1.02
C LEU A 143 -37.76 -4.76 1.10
N GLU A 144 -38.80 -3.98 0.78
CA GLU A 144 -40.20 -4.44 0.74
C GLU A 144 -40.47 -5.44 -0.40
N ARG A 145 -39.59 -5.53 -1.41
CA ARG A 145 -39.76 -6.40 -2.59
C ARG A 145 -39.34 -7.86 -2.36
N GLY A 146 -38.88 -8.20 -1.16
CA GLY A 146 -38.60 -9.58 -0.75
C GLY A 146 -37.14 -9.84 -0.35
N PRO A 147 -36.85 -11.04 0.18
CA PRO A 147 -35.58 -11.37 0.85
C PRO A 147 -34.35 -11.26 -0.07
N GLY A 148 -34.51 -11.45 -1.39
CA GLY A 148 -33.42 -11.31 -2.36
C GLY A 148 -32.83 -9.89 -2.39
N HIS A 149 -33.65 -8.85 -2.18
CA HIS A 149 -33.19 -7.46 -2.16
C HIS A 149 -32.45 -7.12 -0.86
N VAL A 150 -32.83 -7.74 0.25
CA VAL A 150 -32.13 -7.63 1.54
C VAL A 150 -30.73 -8.23 1.43
N LEU A 151 -30.62 -9.44 0.88
CA LEU A 151 -29.32 -10.07 0.60
C LEU A 151 -28.49 -9.24 -0.36
N GLY A 152 -29.12 -8.68 -1.39
CA GLY A 152 -28.48 -7.77 -2.33
C GLY A 152 -27.89 -6.53 -1.66
N PHE A 153 -28.62 -5.92 -0.73
CA PHE A 153 -28.13 -4.78 0.04
C PHE A 153 -26.95 -5.14 0.95
N ILE A 154 -27.04 -6.27 1.68
CA ILE A 154 -25.94 -6.74 2.53
C ILE A 154 -24.69 -7.00 1.68
N ALA A 155 -24.84 -7.63 0.51
CA ALA A 155 -23.74 -7.86 -0.42
C ALA A 155 -23.16 -6.54 -0.94
N ALA A 156 -23.99 -5.58 -1.36
CA ALA A 156 -23.54 -4.26 -1.80
C ALA A 156 -22.76 -3.51 -0.71
N TYR A 157 -23.25 -3.56 0.54
CA TYR A 157 -22.57 -2.94 1.68
C TYR A 157 -21.24 -3.64 2.01
N ALA A 158 -21.18 -4.96 1.93
CA ALA A 158 -19.93 -5.70 2.08
C ALA A 158 -18.89 -5.35 1.00
N LEU A 159 -19.33 -5.18 -0.25
CA LEU A 159 -18.46 -4.74 -1.36
C LEU A 159 -17.95 -3.31 -1.16
N LEU A 160 -18.80 -2.41 -0.64
CA LEU A 160 -18.41 -1.05 -0.25
C LEU A 160 -17.35 -1.07 0.86
N LEU A 161 -17.56 -1.86 1.91
CA LEU A 161 -16.59 -2.04 2.99
C LEU A 161 -15.27 -2.58 2.46
N LEU A 162 -15.32 -3.58 1.57
CA LEU A 162 -14.13 -4.11 0.92
C LEU A 162 -13.38 -3.00 0.15
N ALA A 163 -14.09 -2.15 -0.59
CA ALA A 163 -13.49 -1.08 -1.37
C ALA A 163 -12.83 -0.03 -0.46
N THR A 164 -13.53 0.45 0.56
CA THR A 164 -13.03 1.50 1.47
C THR A 164 -11.86 1.00 2.31
N VAL A 165 -11.95 -0.20 2.88
CA VAL A 165 -10.86 -0.81 3.65
C VAL A 165 -9.63 -1.02 2.76
N SER A 166 -9.82 -1.49 1.52
CA SER A 166 -8.73 -1.68 0.58
C SER A 166 -8.06 -0.36 0.18
N LEU A 167 -8.84 0.71 -0.01
CA LEU A 167 -8.31 2.02 -0.41
C LEU A 167 -7.59 2.77 0.72
N PHE A 168 -8.03 2.62 1.97
CA PHE A 168 -7.49 3.42 3.08
C PHE A 168 -6.67 2.62 4.10
N ALA A 169 -7.12 1.42 4.46
CA ALA A 169 -6.45 0.61 5.48
C ALA A 169 -5.24 -0.12 4.89
N ALA A 170 -5.34 -0.68 3.68
CA ALA A 170 -4.23 -1.43 3.09
C ALA A 170 -2.97 -0.55 2.83
N PRO A 171 -3.05 0.63 2.19
CA PRO A 171 -1.88 1.49 2.02
C PRO A 171 -1.26 1.94 3.35
N ALA A 172 -2.09 2.23 4.36
CA ALA A 172 -1.63 2.59 5.69
C ALA A 172 -0.91 1.42 6.38
N TYR A 173 -1.45 0.20 6.27
CA TYR A 173 -0.83 -1.01 6.80
C TYR A 173 0.55 -1.27 6.21
N PHE A 174 0.66 -1.26 4.88
CA PHE A 174 1.92 -1.54 4.19
C PHE A 174 2.95 -0.43 4.34
N SER A 175 2.52 0.82 4.51
CA SER A 175 3.42 1.94 4.82
C SER A 175 3.97 1.82 6.24
N GLN A 176 3.12 1.45 7.21
CA GLN A 176 3.53 1.27 8.61
C GLN A 176 4.52 0.10 8.79
N HIS A 177 4.30 -1.02 8.08
CA HIS A 177 5.13 -2.23 8.19
C HIS A 177 6.17 -2.34 7.06
N ALA A 178 6.43 -1.26 6.34
CA ALA A 178 7.30 -1.25 5.16
C ALA A 178 8.71 -1.80 5.45
N ARG A 179 9.29 -1.41 6.60
CA ARG A 179 10.64 -1.82 7.03
C ARG A 179 10.70 -3.32 7.35
N GLU A 180 9.69 -3.84 8.05
CA GLU A 180 9.60 -5.26 8.42
C GLU A 180 9.43 -6.15 7.19
N HIS A 181 8.51 -5.77 6.28
CA HIS A 181 8.32 -6.49 5.02
C HIS A 181 9.56 -6.44 4.13
N PHE A 182 10.26 -5.29 4.11
CA PHE A 182 11.50 -5.18 3.35
C PHE A 182 12.61 -6.05 3.94
N ARG A 183 12.78 -6.04 5.27
CA ARG A 183 13.72 -6.94 5.98
C ARG A 183 13.43 -8.41 5.69
N ALA A 184 12.17 -8.82 5.82
CA ALA A 184 11.76 -10.20 5.53
C ALA A 184 12.07 -10.59 4.07
N ARG A 185 11.84 -9.68 3.12
CA ARG A 185 12.19 -9.93 1.72
C ARG A 185 13.69 -10.06 1.51
N ILE A 186 14.51 -9.20 2.11
CA ILE A 186 15.98 -9.31 1.97
C ILE A 186 16.46 -10.68 2.47
N GLY A 187 15.84 -11.23 3.52
CA GLY A 187 16.12 -12.59 3.98
C GLY A 187 15.65 -13.70 3.02
N ALA A 188 14.55 -13.49 2.31
CA ALA A 188 13.95 -14.48 1.41
C ALA A 188 14.49 -14.46 -0.02
N ASP A 189 15.08 -13.35 -0.48
CA ASP A 189 15.48 -13.10 -1.87
C ASP A 189 17.02 -12.90 -1.95
N PRO A 190 17.79 -13.96 -2.30
CA PRO A 190 19.24 -13.88 -2.37
C PRO A 190 19.75 -12.89 -3.42
N GLU A 191 19.01 -12.68 -4.51
CA GLU A 191 19.40 -11.76 -5.58
C GLU A 191 19.27 -10.31 -5.09
N LEU A 192 18.17 -10.00 -4.40
CA LEU A 192 18.00 -8.71 -3.74
C LEU A 192 19.10 -8.45 -2.70
N ARG A 193 19.41 -9.45 -1.87
CA ARG A 193 20.47 -9.34 -0.86
C ARG A 193 21.82 -9.00 -1.49
N ARG A 194 22.26 -9.78 -2.49
CA ARG A 194 23.52 -9.52 -3.21
C ARG A 194 23.55 -8.13 -3.86
N SER A 195 22.42 -7.71 -4.42
CA SER A 195 22.29 -6.38 -5.04
C SER A 195 22.46 -5.26 -4.01
N LEU A 196 21.90 -5.41 -2.81
CA LEU A 196 22.04 -4.46 -1.71
C LEU A 196 23.45 -4.46 -1.11
N GLU A 197 24.10 -5.63 -1.00
CA GLU A 197 25.49 -5.76 -0.56
C GLU A 197 26.42 -5.04 -1.53
N ALA A 198 26.31 -5.31 -2.84
CA ALA A 198 27.06 -4.61 -3.88
C ALA A 198 26.82 -3.09 -3.81
N MET A 199 25.56 -2.69 -3.64
CA MET A 199 25.19 -1.28 -3.51
C MET A 199 25.80 -0.62 -2.26
N SER A 200 25.84 -1.30 -1.12
CA SER A 200 26.43 -0.76 0.11
C SER A 200 27.92 -0.46 -0.04
N LEU A 201 28.63 -1.23 -0.87
CA LEU A 201 30.07 -1.07 -1.11
C LEU A 201 30.37 0.11 -2.04
N THR A 202 29.49 0.36 -3.01
CA THR A 202 29.69 1.40 -4.03
C THR A 202 28.81 2.63 -3.82
N TRP A 203 28.09 2.71 -2.69
CA TRP A 203 27.11 3.76 -2.48
C TRP A 203 27.77 5.14 -2.48
N ARG A 204 27.35 5.97 -3.44
CA ARG A 204 27.58 7.40 -3.45
C ARG A 204 26.24 8.05 -3.74
N ASP A 205 25.78 8.94 -2.85
CA ASP A 205 24.50 9.60 -3.06
C ASP A 205 24.56 10.52 -4.29
N PRO A 206 23.71 10.31 -5.32
CA PRO A 206 23.65 11.21 -6.46
C PRO A 206 23.31 12.66 -6.09
N ALA A 207 22.65 12.87 -4.95
CA ALA A 207 22.20 14.19 -4.46
C ALA A 207 22.98 14.70 -3.22
N GLY A 208 24.01 13.97 -2.76
CA GLY A 208 24.99 14.41 -1.76
C GLY A 208 24.59 14.40 -0.27
N ASN A 209 23.38 13.99 0.11
CA ASN A 209 22.85 14.14 1.46
C ASN A 209 22.30 12.85 2.12
N ARG A 210 22.39 11.67 1.48
CA ARG A 210 21.80 10.42 1.99
C ARG A 210 22.85 9.33 2.18
N PRO A 211 23.11 8.89 3.43
CA PRO A 211 23.91 7.70 3.65
C PRO A 211 23.11 6.45 3.22
N PHE A 212 23.83 5.35 2.95
CA PHE A 212 23.20 4.04 2.78
C PHE A 212 22.33 3.71 4.01
N GLY A 213 22.95 3.80 5.19
CA GLY A 213 22.31 3.94 6.50
C GLY A 213 21.44 2.76 6.95
N PRO A 214 20.97 2.77 8.20
CA PRO A 214 20.19 1.67 8.75
C PRO A 214 18.78 1.63 8.15
N LEU A 215 18.24 0.41 8.01
CA LEU A 215 16.85 0.16 7.64
C LEU A 215 15.92 0.54 8.77
#